data_AF-A1BQE8-F1
#
_entry.id   AF-A1BQE8-F1
#
_cell.length_a   1.000
_cell.length_b   1.000
_cell.length_c   1.000
_cell.angle_alpha   90.00
_cell.angle_beta   90.00
_cell.angle_gamma   90.00
#
_symmetry.space_group_name_H-M   'P 1'
#
loop_
_entity.id
_entity.type
_entity.pdbx_description
1 polymer ?
#
loop_
_entity_poly.entity_id
_entity_poly.type
_entity_poly.pdbx_seq_one_letter_code
_entity_poly.pdbx_strand_id
1 'polypeptide(L)' 'FLDKRKLYDREVNDLGPIYGFQWRHFGAEYTNMHDDYTDKGVDQLKNVIRLIQNDPTNRRIILCAWNPKDLEK' A
#
# COMPACT_ATOMS: atom_id res chain seq x y z
N PHE A 1 -18.46 -11.66 -0.98
CA PHE A 1 -18.15 -10.30 -1.48
C PHE A 1 -17.00 -10.37 -2.49
N LEU A 2 -15.88 -11.01 -2.13
CA LEU A 2 -14.72 -11.24 -3.00
C LEU A 2 -15.08 -11.87 -4.36
N ASP A 3 -15.93 -12.90 -4.39
CA ASP A 3 -16.36 -13.52 -5.66
C ASP A 3 -17.09 -12.54 -6.59
N LYS A 4 -17.90 -11.63 -6.06
CA LYS A 4 -18.58 -10.59 -6.86
C LYS A 4 -17.58 -9.61 -7.50
N ARG A 5 -16.38 -9.49 -6.92
CA ARG A 5 -15.25 -8.70 -7.42
C ARG A 5 -14.30 -9.53 -8.29
N LYS A 6 -14.62 -10.80 -8.58
CA LYS A 6 -13.81 -11.75 -9.35
C LYS A 6 -12.48 -12.14 -8.67
N LEU A 7 -12.41 -12.02 -7.35
CA LEU A 7 -11.24 -12.39 -6.55
C LEU A 7 -11.43 -13.79 -5.95
N TYR A 8 -11.51 -14.80 -6.80
CA TYR A 8 -11.86 -16.17 -6.39
C TYR A 8 -10.77 -16.86 -5.58
N ASP A 9 -9.50 -16.55 -5.89
CA ASP A 9 -8.32 -17.14 -5.23
C ASP A 9 -7.95 -16.41 -3.93
N ARG A 10 -8.74 -15.42 -3.53
CA ARG A 10 -8.49 -14.58 -2.36
C ARG A 10 -9.09 -15.22 -1.12
N GLU A 11 -8.26 -15.40 -0.09
CA GLU A 11 -8.72 -15.91 1.21
C GLU A 11 -9.79 -14.99 1.84
N VAL A 12 -10.71 -15.57 2.59
CA VAL A 12 -11.71 -14.80 3.35
C VAL A 12 -11.00 -13.83 4.30
N ASN A 13 -11.40 -12.56 4.25
CA ASN A 13 -10.81 -11.42 4.97
C ASN A 13 -9.47 -10.90 4.44
N ASP A 14 -8.90 -11.50 3.39
CA ASP A 14 -7.80 -10.87 2.68
C ASP A 14 -8.36 -9.73 1.81
N LEU A 15 -8.12 -8.51 2.28
CA LEU A 15 -8.63 -7.28 1.67
C LEU A 15 -7.83 -6.86 0.42
N GLY A 16 -6.71 -7.53 0.12
CA GLY A 16 -5.81 -7.14 -0.95
C GLY A 16 -4.89 -5.97 -0.60
N PRO A 17 -4.23 -5.36 -1.60
CA PRO A 17 -3.27 -4.27 -1.41
C PRO A 17 -3.93 -2.92 -1.12
N ILE A 18 -4.69 -2.84 -0.03
CA ILE A 18 -5.43 -1.65 0.39
C ILE A 18 -4.54 -0.69 1.21
N TYR A 19 -5.14 0.37 1.78
CA TYR A 19 -4.49 1.49 2.47
C TYR A 19 -3.15 1.20 3.15
N GLY A 20 -3.11 0.30 4.14
CA GLY A 20 -1.89 0.00 4.89
C GLY A 20 -0.76 -0.52 4.00
N PHE A 21 -1.09 -1.39 3.04
CA PHE A 21 -0.15 -1.86 2.04
C PHE A 21 0.37 -0.71 1.18
N GLN A 22 -0.52 0.15 0.66
CA GLN A 22 -0.10 1.28 -0.17
C GLN A 22 0.74 2.30 0.59
N TRP A 23 0.53 2.48 1.90
CA TRP A 23 1.33 3.41 2.71
C TRP A 23 2.75 2.92 2.98
N ARG A 24 2.94 1.60 3.16
CA ARG A 24 4.23 1.02 3.57
C ARG A 24 4.98 0.34 2.43
N HIS A 25 4.27 -0.08 1.39
CA HIS A 25 4.74 -0.93 0.29
C HIS A 25 4.22 -0.46 -1.07
N PHE A 26 4.08 0.86 -1.29
CA PHE A 26 3.50 1.39 -2.53
C PHE A 26 4.23 0.84 -3.77
N GLY A 27 3.49 0.26 -4.71
CA GLY A 27 4.03 -0.31 -5.94
C GLY A 27 4.70 -1.69 -5.80
N ALA A 28 4.73 -2.29 -4.61
CA ALA A 28 5.13 -3.69 -4.45
C ALA A 28 4.07 -4.62 -5.08
N GLU A 29 4.51 -5.77 -5.60
CA GLU A 29 3.57 -6.80 -6.05
C GLU A 29 2.95 -7.52 -4.85
N TYR A 30 1.64 -7.40 -4.71
CA TYR A 30 0.85 -8.11 -3.72
C TYR A 30 0.72 -9.58 -4.09
N THR A 31 0.92 -10.45 -3.12
CA THR A 31 0.74 -11.90 -3.23
C THR A 31 -0.46 -12.35 -2.38
N ASN A 32 -0.35 -12.25 -1.06
CA ASN A 32 -1.41 -12.57 -0.09
C ASN A 32 -1.21 -11.80 1.23
N MET A 33 -2.19 -11.85 2.14
CA MET A 33 -2.14 -11.12 3.42
C MET A 33 -1.12 -11.62 4.45
N HIS A 34 -0.49 -12.79 4.22
CA HIS A 34 0.44 -13.43 5.16
C HIS A 34 1.92 -13.26 4.76
N ASP A 35 2.19 -12.80 3.54
CA ASP A 35 3.55 -12.62 3.03
C ASP A 35 4.30 -11.48 3.74
N ASP A 36 5.62 -11.62 3.81
CA ASP A 36 6.50 -10.55 4.27
C ASP A 36 6.85 -9.60 3.10
N TYR A 37 6.42 -8.35 3.24
CA TYR A 37 6.68 -7.27 2.29
C TYR A 37 7.78 -6.30 2.75
N THR A 38 8.55 -6.66 3.79
CA THR A 38 9.66 -5.84 4.29
C THR A 38 10.59 -5.43 3.14
N ASP A 39 10.93 -4.13 3.11
CA ASP A 39 11.77 -3.48 2.10
C ASP A 39 11.28 -3.62 0.63
N LYS A 40 10.01 -3.97 0.41
CA LYS A 40 9.36 -3.95 -0.91
C LYS A 40 8.53 -2.69 -1.11
N GLY A 41 8.62 -2.11 -2.32
CA GLY A 41 7.89 -0.91 -2.70
C GLY A 41 8.45 0.36 -2.06
N VAL A 42 7.63 1.41 -2.00
CA VAL A 42 7.96 2.69 -1.38
C VAL A 42 7.25 2.83 -0.02
N ASP A 43 8.01 2.95 1.06
CA ASP A 43 7.48 3.29 2.39
C ASP A 43 7.19 4.79 2.49
N GLN A 44 6.00 5.18 2.03
CA GLN A 44 5.55 6.57 2.02
C GLN A 44 5.41 7.13 3.43
N LEU A 45 4.94 6.32 4.39
CA LEU A 45 4.75 6.77 5.77
C LEU A 45 6.09 7.15 6.42
N LYS A 46 7.11 6.30 6.26
CA LYS A 46 8.47 6.59 6.72
C LYS A 46 9.04 7.84 6.06
N ASN A 47 8.80 8.01 4.76
CA ASN A 47 9.26 9.19 4.02
C ASN A 47 8.61 10.49 4.52
N VAL A 48 7.29 10.48 4.74
CA VAL A 48 6.53 11.61 5.26
C VAL A 48 7.01 11.99 6.66
N ILE A 49 7.15 11.03 7.58
CA ILE A 49 7.66 11.29 8.94
C ILE A 49 9.06 11.90 8.87
N ARG A 50 9.95 11.34 8.05
CA ARG A 50 11.31 11.87 7.86
C ARG A 50 11.29 13.31 7.34
N LEU A 51 10.43 13.63 6.37
CA LEU A 51 10.33 15.00 5.84
C LEU A 51 9.78 15.96 6.90
N ILE A 52 8.75 15.58 7.66
CA ILE A 52 8.23 16.41 8.76
C ILE A 52 9.32 16.73 9.78
N GLN A 53 10.19 15.77 10.10
CA GLN A 53 11.26 15.95 11.08
C GLN A 53 12.44 16.78 10.56
N ASN A 54 12.81 16.66 9.28
CA ASN A 54 14.07 17.21 8.75
C ASN A 54 13.89 18.35 7.75
N ASP A 55 12.73 18.46 7.09
CA ASP A 55 12.38 19.49 6.11
C ASP A 55 10.87 19.79 6.17
N PRO A 56 10.37 20.40 7.26
CA PRO A 56 8.93 20.58 7.49
C PRO A 56 8.27 21.55 6.50
N THR A 57 9.05 22.40 5.83
CA THR A 57 8.54 23.32 4.80
C THR A 57 8.40 22.66 3.42
N ASN A 58 8.77 21.38 3.31
CA ASN A 58 8.66 20.64 2.07
C ASN A 58 7.20 20.53 1.63
N ARG A 59 6.92 20.98 0.39
CA ARG A 59 5.57 20.97 -0.19
C ARG A 59 5.15 19.61 -0.76
N ARG A 60 5.99 18.58 -0.60
CA ARG A 60 5.78 17.21 -1.12
C ARG A 60 5.56 16.20 -0.01
N ILE A 61 5.19 16.66 1.19
CA ILE A 61 4.76 15.78 2.29
C ILE A 61 3.36 15.28 1.95
N ILE A 62 3.29 14.23 1.12
CA ILE A 62 2.06 13.65 0.60
C ILE A 62 2.08 12.14 0.87
N LEU A 63 0.95 11.61 1.33
CA LEU A 63 0.70 10.19 1.49
C LEU A 63 -0.50 9.81 0.61
N CYS A 64 -0.29 8.92 -0.37
CA CYS A 64 -1.33 8.53 -1.33
C CYS A 64 -1.62 7.03 -1.24
N ALA A 65 -2.88 6.67 -1.04
CA ALA A 65 -3.33 5.27 -1.11
C ALA A 65 -3.90 4.89 -2.50
N TRP A 66 -4.04 5.86 -3.41
CA TRP A 66 -4.64 5.62 -4.72
C TRP A 66 -3.59 5.14 -5.72
N ASN A 67 -3.53 3.83 -5.93
CA ASN A 67 -2.67 3.18 -6.92
C ASN A 67 -3.53 2.56 -8.04
N PRO A 68 -3.63 3.20 -9.22
CA PRO A 68 -4.46 2.69 -10.33
C PRO A 68 -4.16 1.26 -10.76
N LYS A 69 -2.90 0.82 -10.65
CA LYS A 69 -2.48 -0.54 -11.02
C LYS A 69 -3.09 -1.61 -10.10
N ASP A 70 -3.39 -1.25 -8.85
CA ASP A 70 -3.78 -2.20 -7.82
C ASP A 70 -5.29 -2.15 -7.50
N LEU A 71 -6.09 -1.31 -8.16
CA LEU A 71 -7.53 -1.16 -7.86
C LEU A 71 -8.37 -2.42 -8.14
N GLU A 72 -7.93 -3.25 -9.07
CA GLU A 72 -8.59 -4.50 -9.46
C GLU A 72 -7.94 -5.75 -8.85
N LYS A 73 -6.87 -5.58 -8.05
CA LYS A 73 -6.25 -6.67 -7.32
C LYS A 73 -7.05 -7.04 -6.07
#